data_AF-A8I653-F1
#
_entry.id   AF-A8I653-F1
#
_cell.length_a   1.000
_cell.length_b   1.000
_cell.length_c   1.000
_cell.angle_alpha   90.00
_cell.angle_beta   90.00
_cell.angle_gamma   90.00
#
_symmetry.space_group_name_H-M   'P 1'
#
loop_
_entity.id
_entity.type
_entity.pdbx_description
1 polymer ?
#
loop_
_entity_poly.entity_id
_entity_poly.type
_entity_poly.pdbx_seq_one_letter_code
_entity_poly.pdbx_strand_id
1 'polypeptide(L)'
;MMRALPLPVRTPPGETGTAPASSAPPAFKTRIVLSQAAQSLVVQSGLSVRMTWLSERADELFSTLQQGDRVALSDSGRHDLVVLRRRLVADPAAPVIEILLDLPSSRL
;
A
#
# COMPACT_ATOMS: atom_id res chain seq x y z
N MET A 1 75.04 -22.24 3.63
CA MET A 1 73.85 -21.74 4.37
C MET A 1 73.02 -20.90 3.42
N MET A 2 71.96 -21.44 2.83
CA MET A 2 71.04 -20.67 1.96
C MET A 2 69.61 -21.10 2.29
N ARG A 3 68.86 -20.20 2.94
CA ARG A 3 67.44 -20.38 3.29
C ARG A 3 66.59 -19.94 2.09
N ALA A 4 65.89 -20.87 1.46
CA ALA A 4 64.83 -20.55 0.51
C ALA A 4 63.53 -20.30 1.29
N LEU A 5 62.94 -19.10 1.13
CA LEU A 5 61.60 -18.78 1.63
C LEU A 5 60.54 -19.27 0.63
N PRO A 6 59.51 -20.02 1.06
CA PRO A 6 58.35 -20.27 0.22
C PRO A 6 57.30 -19.16 0.39
N LEU A 7 56.92 -18.51 -0.72
CA LEU A 7 55.71 -17.69 -0.84
C LEU A 7 54.61 -18.53 -1.52
N PRO A 8 53.48 -18.81 -0.86
CA PRO A 8 52.26 -19.17 -1.56
C PRO A 8 51.37 -17.93 -1.73
N VAL A 9 51.44 -17.32 -2.91
CA VAL A 9 50.36 -16.46 -3.42
C VAL A 9 49.21 -17.38 -3.84
N ARG A 10 48.12 -17.33 -3.07
CA ARG A 10 46.79 -17.79 -3.49
C ARG A 10 45.75 -16.83 -2.95
N THR A 11 45.37 -15.86 -3.77
CA THR A 11 44.12 -15.12 -3.67
C THR A 11 42.95 -16.03 -4.05
N PRO A 12 41.90 -16.17 -3.22
CA PRO A 12 40.58 -16.53 -3.69
C PRO A 12 39.79 -15.25 -4.09
N PRO A 13 38.86 -15.38 -5.07
CA PRO A 13 38.15 -14.26 -5.67
C PRO A 13 37.05 -13.75 -4.73
N GLY A 14 37.13 -12.48 -4.35
CA GLY A 14 36.01 -11.76 -3.75
C GLY A 14 35.01 -11.36 -4.83
N GLU A 15 34.35 -12.32 -5.47
CA GLU A 15 33.12 -12.05 -6.23
C GLU A 15 31.94 -12.58 -5.44
N THR A 16 31.21 -11.68 -4.79
CA THR A 16 29.75 -11.62 -4.93
C THR A 16 29.27 -10.29 -4.37
N GLY A 17 28.62 -9.51 -5.23
CA GLY A 17 28.14 -8.17 -4.93
C GLY A 17 27.38 -8.12 -3.61
N THR A 18 27.80 -7.21 -2.73
CA THR A 18 26.87 -6.72 -1.72
C THR A 18 25.90 -5.82 -2.47
N ALA A 19 24.65 -6.27 -2.48
CA ALA A 19 23.50 -5.77 -3.20
C ALA A 19 23.46 -4.24 -3.33
N PRO A 20 22.90 -3.70 -4.43
CA PRO A 20 22.57 -2.28 -4.48
C PRO A 20 21.86 -1.93 -3.17
N ALA A 21 22.31 -0.84 -2.53
CA ALA A 21 21.64 -0.28 -1.36
C ALA A 21 20.15 -0.37 -1.67
N SER A 22 19.49 -1.28 -0.96
CA SER A 22 18.08 -1.59 -1.18
C SER A 22 17.42 -0.26 -0.94
N SER A 23 17.12 0.43 -2.03
CA SER A 23 16.41 1.67 -2.03
C SER A 23 15.02 1.19 -1.67
N ALA A 24 14.80 1.03 -0.36
CA ALA A 24 13.51 0.76 0.20
C ALA A 24 12.63 1.79 -0.50
N PRO A 25 11.69 1.37 -1.37
CA PRO A 25 10.85 2.32 -2.06
C PRO A 25 10.29 3.24 -0.98
N PRO A 26 10.25 4.57 -1.22
CA PRO A 26 9.77 5.51 -0.20
C PRO A 26 8.49 4.90 0.38
N ALA A 27 8.46 4.72 1.69
CA ALA A 27 7.35 4.05 2.35
C ALA A 27 6.14 4.98 2.20
N PHE A 28 5.41 4.80 1.09
CA PHE A 28 4.20 5.53 0.83
C PHE A 28 3.20 5.09 1.88
N LYS A 29 2.58 6.06 2.55
CA LYS A 29 1.48 5.75 3.45
C LYS A 29 0.21 5.72 2.63
N THR A 30 -0.51 4.60 2.62
CA THR A 30 -1.82 4.56 1.98
C THR A 30 -2.91 4.93 2.98
N ARG A 31 -3.94 5.67 2.54
CA ARG A 31 -5.18 5.87 3.29
C ARG A 31 -6.40 5.76 2.40
N ILE A 32 -7.51 5.37 3.02
CA ILE A 32 -8.82 5.35 2.39
C ILE A 32 -9.55 6.64 2.71
N VAL A 33 -10.12 7.26 1.68
CA VAL A 33 -10.92 8.47 1.80
C VAL A 33 -12.29 8.18 1.21
N LEU A 34 -13.33 8.51 1.96
CA LEU A 34 -14.71 8.39 1.51
C LEU A 34 -15.15 9.67 0.80
N SER A 35 -15.97 9.55 -0.24
CA SER A 35 -16.77 10.65 -0.75
C SER A 35 -17.70 11.20 0.34
N GLN A 36 -18.18 12.43 0.18
CA GLN A 36 -19.12 13.03 1.14
C GLN A 36 -20.40 12.18 1.29
N ALA A 37 -20.93 11.64 0.18
CA ALA A 37 -22.10 10.77 0.19
C ALA A 37 -21.84 9.46 0.95
N ALA A 38 -20.68 8.83 0.72
CA ALA A 38 -20.26 7.61 1.41
C ALA A 38 -20.06 7.82 2.91
N GLN A 39 -19.50 8.97 3.32
CA GLN A 39 -19.31 9.31 4.74
C GLN A 39 -20.64 9.34 5.50
N SER A 40 -21.65 10.02 4.96
CA SER A 40 -22.97 10.11 5.60
C SER A 40 -23.60 8.72 5.78
N LEU A 41 -23.49 7.83 4.79
CA LEU A 41 -24.03 6.49 4.89
C LEU A 41 -23.30 5.64 5.93
N VAL A 42 -21.97 5.64 5.94
CA VAL A 42 -21.19 4.86 6.92
C VAL A 42 -21.60 5.23 8.34
N VAL A 43 -21.78 6.53 8.61
CA VAL A 43 -22.22 7.03 9.91
C VAL A 43 -23.64 6.59 10.23
N GLN A 44 -24.58 6.73 9.28
CA GLN A 44 -25.99 6.37 9.48
C GLN A 44 -26.21 4.85 9.63
N SER A 45 -25.43 4.04 8.91
CA SER A 45 -25.53 2.58 8.90
C SER A 45 -24.64 1.90 9.94
N GLY A 46 -23.89 2.65 10.75
CA GLY A 46 -23.03 2.09 11.80
C GLY A 46 -21.84 1.27 11.27
N LEU A 47 -21.40 1.52 10.03
CA LEU A 47 -20.34 0.75 9.35
C LEU A 47 -18.92 1.22 9.73
N SER A 48 -18.78 2.10 10.73
CA SER A 48 -17.52 2.69 11.16
C SER A 48 -16.45 1.66 11.52
N VAL A 49 -16.83 0.54 12.15
CA VAL A 49 -15.89 -0.55 12.49
C VAL A 49 -15.29 -1.18 11.23
N ARG A 50 -16.11 -1.43 10.21
CA ARG A 50 -15.63 -1.96 8.93
C ARG A 50 -14.74 -0.93 8.21
N MET A 51 -15.08 0.35 8.31
CA MET A 51 -14.23 1.42 7.76
C MET A 51 -12.86 1.51 8.45
N THR A 52 -12.81 1.32 9.77
CA THR A 52 -11.53 1.22 10.49
C THR A 52 -10.72 0.04 9.96
N TRP A 53 -11.33 -1.15 9.85
CA TRP A 53 -10.67 -2.34 9.31
C TRP A 53 -10.15 -2.13 7.88
N LEU A 54 -10.95 -1.50 7.01
CA LEU A 54 -10.51 -1.16 5.64
C LEU A 54 -9.31 -0.20 5.68
N SER A 55 -9.34 0.79 6.58
CA SER A 55 -8.26 1.78 6.72
C SER A 55 -6.97 1.16 7.24
N GLU A 56 -7.05 0.20 8.15
CA GLU A 56 -5.89 -0.56 8.66
C GLU A 56 -5.23 -1.41 7.55
N ARG A 57 -6.00 -1.80 6.53
CA ARG A 57 -5.54 -2.61 5.39
C ARG A 57 -5.38 -1.79 4.12
N ALA A 58 -5.28 -0.46 4.23
CA ALA A 58 -5.24 0.43 3.08
C ALA A 58 -4.12 0.06 2.09
N ASP A 59 -2.93 -0.31 2.58
CA ASP A 59 -1.80 -0.71 1.71
C ASP A 59 -2.06 -2.03 0.94
N GLU A 60 -2.68 -3.01 1.60
CA GLU A 60 -3.10 -4.28 0.97
C GLU A 60 -4.17 -4.01 -0.10
N LEU A 61 -5.13 -3.15 0.23
CA LEU A 61 -6.20 -2.75 -0.68
C LEU A 61 -5.69 -1.92 -1.85
N PHE A 62 -4.70 -1.05 -1.67
CA PHE A 62 -4.09 -0.31 -2.78
C PHE A 62 -3.45 -1.24 -3.81
N SER A 63 -2.76 -2.28 -3.33
CA SER A 63 -2.09 -3.25 -4.18
C SER A 63 -3.07 -4.12 -4.97
N THR A 64 -4.26 -4.33 -4.43
CA THR A 64 -5.26 -5.27 -4.98
C THR A 64 -6.34 -4.58 -5.79
N LEU A 65 -6.85 -3.45 -5.31
CA LEU A 65 -8.01 -2.78 -5.88
C LEU A 65 -7.64 -1.91 -7.07
N GLN A 66 -8.44 -1.98 -8.12
CA GLN A 66 -8.37 -1.12 -9.29
C GLN A 66 -9.44 -0.03 -9.32
N GLN A 67 -9.27 0.96 -10.19
CA GLN A 67 -10.33 1.95 -10.40
C GLN A 67 -11.55 1.23 -10.98
N GLY A 68 -12.73 1.48 -10.40
CA GLY A 68 -13.98 0.80 -10.73
C GLY A 68 -14.26 -0.43 -9.87
N ASP A 69 -13.30 -0.92 -9.09
CA ASP A 69 -13.50 -2.07 -8.21
C ASP A 69 -14.47 -1.76 -7.08
N ARG A 70 -15.16 -2.80 -6.61
CA ARG A 70 -16.13 -2.71 -5.52
C ARG A 70 -15.58 -3.31 -4.23
N VAL A 71 -15.80 -2.61 -3.14
CA VAL A 71 -15.45 -2.98 -1.78
C VAL A 71 -16.73 -3.11 -0.97
N ALA A 72 -17.07 -4.32 -0.55
CA ALA A 72 -18.23 -4.56 0.29
C ALA A 72 -17.97 -4.06 1.71
N LEU A 73 -18.86 -3.21 2.24
CA LEU A 73 -18.84 -2.83 3.67
C LEU A 73 -19.67 -3.78 4.53
N SER A 74 -20.58 -4.54 3.93
CA SER A 74 -21.46 -5.49 4.61
C SER A 74 -21.47 -6.80 3.85
N ASP A 75 -21.56 -7.91 4.58
CA ASP A 75 -21.70 -9.26 4.00
C ASP A 75 -23.00 -9.43 3.18
N SER A 76 -23.97 -8.52 3.32
CA SER A 76 -25.21 -8.51 2.54
C SER A 76 -25.10 -7.86 1.16
N GLY A 77 -23.97 -7.23 0.82
CA GLY A 77 -23.77 -6.50 -0.45
C GLY A 77 -24.66 -5.26 -0.64
N ARG A 78 -25.50 -4.90 0.35
CA ARG A 78 -26.40 -3.73 0.26
C ARG A 78 -25.66 -2.40 0.34
N HIS A 79 -24.42 -2.41 0.79
CA HIS A 79 -23.60 -1.23 1.03
C HIS A 79 -22.19 -1.49 0.45
N ASP A 80 -22.10 -1.39 -0.87
CA ASP A 80 -20.83 -1.48 -1.59
C ASP A 80 -20.27 -0.08 -1.85
N LEU A 81 -18.96 0.07 -1.74
CA LEU A 81 -18.24 1.25 -2.21
C LEU A 81 -17.47 0.92 -3.48
N VAL A 82 -17.43 1.86 -4.41
CA VAL A 82 -16.65 1.79 -5.65
C VAL A 82 -15.39 2.62 -5.49
N VAL A 83 -14.26 2.08 -5.90
CA VAL A 83 -12.99 2.80 -6.02
C VAL A 83 -13.08 3.76 -7.20
N LEU A 84 -13.27 5.04 -6.92
CA LEU A 84 -13.38 6.05 -7.98
C LEU A 84 -12.03 6.45 -8.57
N ARG A 85 -11.05 6.68 -7.69
CA ARG A 85 -9.73 7.17 -8.09
C ARG A 85 -8.68 6.87 -7.03
N ARG A 86 -7.43 6.77 -7.48
CA ARG A 86 -6.24 6.73 -6.62
C ARG A 86 -5.39 7.95 -6.94
N ARG A 87 -4.96 8.69 -5.91
CA ARG A 87 -4.11 9.87 -6.10
C ARG A 87 -2.95 9.89 -5.11
N LEU A 88 -1.79 10.32 -5.58
CA LEU A 88 -0.64 10.62 -4.74
C LEU A 88 -0.77 12.05 -4.23
N VAL A 89 -0.72 12.22 -2.91
CA VAL A 89 -0.73 13.51 -2.23
C VAL A 89 0.68 13.76 -1.71
N ALA A 90 1.26 14.88 -2.14
CA ALA A 90 2.51 15.36 -1.57
C ALA A 90 2.23 15.80 -0.13
N ASP A 91 2.82 15.09 0.82
CA ASP A 91 2.81 15.45 2.23
C ASP A 91 4.27 15.71 2.65
N PRO A 92 4.51 16.76 3.45
CA PRO A 92 5.86 17.21 3.78
C PRO A 92 6.64 16.20 4.63
N ALA A 93 5.96 15.26 5.30
CA ALA A 93 6.60 14.19 6.07
C ALA A 93 6.84 12.94 5.22
N ALA A 94 5.84 12.51 4.44
CA ALA A 94 5.99 11.39 3.51
C ALA A 94 4.85 11.38 2.49
N PRO A 95 5.08 11.07 1.20
CA PRO A 95 4.01 11.03 0.20
C PRO A 95 2.91 10.01 0.59
N VAL A 96 1.65 10.46 0.52
CA VAL A 96 0.47 9.67 0.92
C VAL A 96 -0.33 9.28 -0.32
N ILE A 97 -0.71 8.02 -0.44
CA ILE A 97 -1.63 7.56 -1.49
C ILE A 97 -3.04 7.54 -0.92
N GLU A 98 -3.96 8.21 -1.60
CA GLU A 98 -5.38 8.20 -1.26
C GLU A 98 -6.17 7.34 -2.23
N ILE A 99 -6.90 6.38 -1.68
CA ILE A 99 -7.93 5.63 -2.38
C ILE A 99 -9.27 6.31 -2.10
N LEU A 100 -9.86 6.95 -3.11
CA LEU A 100 -11.18 7.55 -2.98
C LEU A 100 -12.25 6.49 -3.25
N LEU A 101 -13.07 6.23 -2.25
CA LEU A 101 -14.22 5.35 -2.33
C LEU A 101 -15.51 6.17 -2.37
N ASP A 102 -16.46 5.79 -3.20
CA ASP A 102 -17.78 6.39 -3.28
C ASP A 102 -18.86 5.31 -3.33
N LEU A 103 -20.09 5.66 -3.02
CA LEU A 103 -21.21 4.76 -3.20
C LEU A 103 -21.59 4.76 -4.69
N PRO A 104 -21.89 3.59 -5.27
CA PRO A 104 -22.59 3.58 -6.53
C PRO A 104 -23.92 4.29 -6.30
N SER A 105 -24.18 5.34 -7.08
CA SER A 105 -25.49 5.98 -7.13
C SER A 105 -26.48 4.99 -7.75
N SER A 106 -26.88 3.97 -6.99
CA SER A 106 -27.97 3.10 -7.36
C SER A 106 -29.23 3.94 -7.33
N ARG A 107 -29.79 4.19 -8.51
CA ARG A 107 -31.17 4.65 -8.65
C ARG A 107 -32.05 3.69 -7.84
N LEU A 108 -32.52 4.14 -6.68
CA LEU A 108 -33.75 3.68 -6.07
C LEU A 108 -34.91 4.26 -6.86
#